data_AF-A0A6V7XXJ0-F1
#
_entry.id   AF-A0A6V7XXJ0-F1
#
_cell.length_a   1.000
_cell.length_b   1.000
_cell.length_c   1.000
_cell.angle_alpha   90.00
_cell.angle_beta   90.00
_cell.angle_gamma   90.00
#
_symmetry.space_group_name_H-M   'P 1'
#
loop_
_entity.id
_entity.type
_entity.pdbx_description
1 polymer ?
#
loop_
_entity_poly.entity_id
_entity_poly.type
_entity_poly.pdbx_seq_one_letter_code
_entity_poly.pdbx_strand_id
1 'polypeptide(L)'
;MCFFKSLFKDREKQECCNNSIIKPACFPITIVALLVLLLFFMPMFNEDMKDFAVTNVKKYERTGICTDQCSWEIIESIPSEMNYTIGSPQHKSTYNAWVELLKVANKTVDITAVYWNIRDKMDYKTSWQGSEVFKQIENAALRGVKIRIAQNSAGQFGPLDDLEFLQKKGFSFCSNSKFYKTFWKWNFA
;
A
#
# COMPACT_ATOMS: atom_id res chain seq x y z
N MET A 1 28.21 -36.19 -16.43
CA MET A 1 28.36 -37.66 -16.51
C MET A 1 27.19 -38.17 -17.34
N CYS A 2 27.35 -38.27 -18.65
CA CYS A 2 26.32 -38.76 -19.57
C CYS A 2 26.87 -40.03 -20.21
N PHE A 3 26.13 -41.14 -20.19
CA PHE A 3 26.08 -42.15 -21.26
C PHE A 3 25.17 -43.29 -20.79
N PHE A 4 23.91 -43.28 -21.22
CA PHE A 4 23.05 -44.48 -21.20
C PHE A 4 22.53 -44.67 -22.62
N LYS A 5 23.15 -45.58 -23.34
CA LYS A 5 22.74 -46.02 -24.68
C LYS A 5 22.80 -47.54 -24.68
N SER A 6 21.63 -48.16 -24.56
CA SER A 6 21.40 -49.59 -24.78
C SER A 6 19.88 -49.79 -24.70
N LEU A 7 19.17 -50.48 -25.58
CA LEU A 7 19.46 -51.11 -26.86
C LEU A 7 18.06 -51.36 -27.46
N PHE A 8 17.89 -51.03 -28.73
CA PHE A 8 16.77 -51.48 -29.56
C PHE A 8 16.87 -53.01 -29.71
N LYS A 9 15.85 -53.80 -29.34
CA LYS A 9 15.47 -55.01 -30.12
C LYS A 9 14.16 -55.71 -29.68
N ASP A 10 13.27 -55.86 -30.66
CA ASP A 10 12.20 -56.86 -30.92
C ASP A 10 11.13 -57.15 -29.84
N ARG A 11 9.84 -56.82 -30.02
CA ARG A 11 8.81 -57.27 -30.99
C ARG A 11 8.23 -58.66 -30.68
N GLU A 12 7.12 -58.69 -29.94
CA GLU A 12 5.95 -59.61 -30.04
C GLU A 12 4.80 -58.96 -29.23
N LYS A 13 3.73 -58.40 -29.83
CA LYS A 13 2.46 -59.08 -30.21
C LYS A 13 1.98 -60.03 -29.10
N GLN A 14 0.79 -59.94 -28.49
CA GLN A 14 -0.48 -59.34 -28.89
C GLN A 14 -1.53 -59.67 -27.82
N GLU A 15 -2.10 -58.66 -27.16
CA GLU A 15 -3.46 -58.75 -26.63
C GLU A 15 -4.16 -57.43 -26.98
N CYS A 16 -4.92 -57.50 -28.06
CA CYS A 16 -5.70 -56.40 -28.62
C CYS A 16 -7.06 -56.32 -27.93
N CYS A 17 -7.64 -55.11 -28.03
CA CYS A 17 -9.05 -54.72 -27.87
C CYS A 17 -9.36 -54.10 -26.49
N ASN A 18 -9.97 -52.91 -26.36
CA ASN A 18 -11.11 -52.40 -27.13
C ASN A 18 -11.26 -50.86 -27.01
N ASN A 19 -11.61 -50.22 -28.12
CA ASN A 19 -12.23 -48.89 -28.25
C ASN A 19 -11.51 -47.67 -27.65
N SER A 20 -10.56 -47.08 -28.40
CA SER A 20 -10.45 -45.62 -28.45
C SER A 20 -9.74 -45.16 -29.72
N ILE A 21 -10.31 -44.14 -30.36
CA ILE A 21 -10.09 -43.71 -31.74
C ILE A 21 -8.86 -42.81 -31.92
N ILE A 22 -7.82 -42.96 -31.10
CA ILE A 22 -6.68 -42.04 -31.12
C ILE A 22 -5.38 -42.83 -31.24
N LYS A 23 -4.77 -42.77 -32.43
CA LYS A 23 -3.45 -43.35 -32.67
C LYS A 23 -2.40 -42.59 -31.84
N PRO A 24 -1.37 -43.27 -31.29
CA PRO A 24 -0.34 -42.66 -30.43
C PRO A 24 0.48 -41.57 -31.15
N ALA A 25 0.50 -41.57 -32.49
CA ALA A 25 1.11 -40.51 -33.29
C ALA A 25 0.30 -39.19 -33.32
N CYS A 26 -0.96 -39.21 -32.86
CA CYS A 26 -1.83 -38.03 -32.85
C CYS A 26 -1.61 -37.15 -31.61
N PHE A 27 -1.09 -37.72 -30.52
CA PHE A 27 -0.83 -37.01 -29.27
C PHE A 27 0.11 -35.80 -29.43
N PRO A 28 1.29 -35.90 -30.07
CA PRO A 28 2.15 -34.73 -30.25
C PRO A 28 1.52 -33.67 -31.16
N ILE A 29 0.75 -34.09 -32.17
CA ILE A 29 0.06 -33.18 -33.09
C ILE A 29 -1.05 -32.41 -32.36
N THR A 30 -1.83 -33.09 -31.51
CA THR A 30 -2.85 -32.44 -30.69
C THR A 30 -2.27 -31.45 -29.68
N ILE A 31 -1.09 -31.76 -29.10
CA ILE A 31 -0.40 -30.85 -28.19
C ILE A 31 0.08 -29.60 -28.94
N VAL A 32 0.72 -29.78 -30.11
CA VAL A 32 1.18 -28.65 -30.92
C VAL A 32 0.01 -27.78 -31.38
N ALA A 33 -1.09 -28.40 -31.82
CA ALA A 33 -2.30 -27.68 -32.21
C ALA A 33 -2.89 -26.89 -31.02
N LEU A 34 -2.96 -27.48 -29.82
CA LEU A 34 -3.39 -26.78 -28.60
C LEU A 34 -2.46 -25.62 -28.23
N LEU A 35 -1.15 -25.79 -28.33
CA LEU A 35 -0.18 -24.73 -28.03
C LEU A 35 -0.29 -23.57 -29.02
N VAL A 36 -0.44 -23.85 -30.31
CA VAL A 36 -0.67 -22.81 -31.34
C VAL A 36 -1.99 -22.08 -31.10
N LEU A 37 -3.03 -22.82 -30.73
CA LEU A 37 -4.34 -22.26 -30.40
C LEU A 37 -4.25 -21.34 -29.16
N LEU A 38 -3.56 -21.76 -28.11
CA LEU A 38 -3.30 -20.93 -26.93
C LEU A 38 -2.49 -19.66 -27.26
N LEU A 39 -1.46 -19.75 -28.11
CA LEU A 39 -0.68 -18.58 -28.52
C LEU A 39 -1.49 -17.59 -29.37
N PHE A 40 -2.45 -18.07 -30.15
CA PHE A 40 -3.30 -17.24 -30.99
C PHE A 40 -4.46 -16.60 -30.23
N PHE A 41 -5.01 -17.30 -29.23
CA PHE A 41 -6.08 -16.79 -28.38
C PHE A 41 -5.60 -16.03 -27.13
N MET A 42 -4.34 -16.20 -26.68
CA MET A 42 -3.75 -15.39 -25.60
C MET A 42 -3.84 -13.87 -25.86
N PRO A 43 -3.57 -13.36 -27.08
CA PRO A 43 -3.80 -11.96 -27.42
C PRO A 43 -5.26 -11.51 -27.24
N MET A 44 -6.23 -12.42 -27.41
CA MET A 44 -7.67 -12.14 -27.31
C MET A 44 -8.18 -12.16 -25.87
N PHE A 45 -7.68 -13.07 -25.03
CA PHE A 45 -8.05 -13.16 -23.61
C PHE A 45 -7.30 -12.19 -22.68
N ASN A 46 -6.25 -11.52 -23.18
CA ASN A 46 -5.46 -10.58 -22.39
C ASN A 46 -6.05 -9.15 -22.38
N GLU A 47 -7.07 -8.89 -23.20
CA GLU A 47 -7.78 -7.61 -23.23
C GLU A 47 -8.71 -7.48 -22.00
N ASP A 48 -9.38 -8.56 -21.57
CA ASP A 48 -10.38 -8.51 -20.49
C ASP A 48 -9.79 -8.64 -19.06
N MET A 49 -8.59 -9.21 -18.90
CA MET A 49 -8.00 -9.40 -17.56
C MET A 49 -7.22 -8.18 -17.04
N LYS A 50 -6.87 -7.23 -17.92
CA LYS A 50 -6.25 -5.96 -17.49
C LYS A 50 -7.24 -5.07 -16.74
N ASP A 51 -8.52 -5.18 -17.01
CA ASP A 51 -9.52 -4.30 -16.43
C ASP A 51 -10.06 -4.81 -15.09
N PHE A 52 -10.09 -6.12 -14.81
CA PHE A 52 -10.61 -6.60 -13.52
C PHE A 52 -9.69 -6.32 -12.31
N ALA A 53 -8.37 -6.24 -12.51
CA ALA A 53 -7.44 -5.83 -11.45
C ALA A 53 -7.33 -4.29 -11.30
N VAL A 54 -7.87 -3.52 -12.25
CA VAL A 54 -7.73 -2.06 -12.32
C VAL A 54 -9.06 -1.31 -12.16
N THR A 55 -10.20 -2.00 -12.21
CA THR A 55 -11.55 -1.40 -12.13
C THR A 55 -11.90 -0.78 -10.77
N ASN A 56 -11.15 -1.06 -9.70
CA ASN A 56 -11.33 -0.39 -8.40
C ASN A 56 -10.29 0.69 -8.09
N VAL A 57 -9.31 0.91 -8.98
CA VAL A 57 -8.47 2.11 -8.92
C VAL A 57 -9.03 3.06 -9.94
N LYS A 58 -9.70 4.14 -9.50
CA LYS A 58 -9.94 5.29 -10.37
C LYS A 58 -8.59 5.71 -10.95
N LYS A 59 -8.28 5.27 -12.16
CA LYS A 59 -7.13 5.72 -12.91
C LYS A 59 -7.49 7.15 -13.28
N TYR A 60 -7.11 8.11 -12.43
CA TYR A 60 -7.08 9.51 -12.82
C TYR A 60 -6.16 9.53 -14.04
N GLU A 61 -6.76 9.56 -15.22
CA GLU A 61 -6.07 9.86 -16.45
C GLU A 61 -5.53 11.28 -16.25
N ARG A 62 -4.25 11.37 -15.88
CA ARG A 62 -3.54 12.64 -15.85
C ARG A 62 -3.43 13.07 -17.31
N THR A 63 -4.46 13.71 -17.82
CA THR A 63 -4.49 14.41 -19.11
C THR A 63 -3.44 15.54 -19.18
N GLY A 64 -2.59 15.69 -18.16
CA GLY A 64 -1.62 16.78 -17.99
C GLY A 64 -2.27 18.11 -17.61
N ILE A 65 -3.61 18.20 -17.67
CA ILE A 65 -4.36 19.43 -17.46
C ILE A 65 -5.14 19.28 -16.16
N CYS A 66 -4.56 19.80 -15.08
CA CYS A 66 -5.23 19.93 -13.79
C CYS A 66 -5.95 21.28 -13.78
N THR A 67 -7.27 21.29 -13.92
CA THR A 67 -8.09 22.52 -13.79
C THR A 67 -8.37 22.88 -12.34
N ASP A 68 -7.97 22.01 -11.40
CA ASP A 68 -8.16 22.24 -9.97
C ASP A 68 -7.28 23.39 -9.50
N GLN A 69 -7.90 24.36 -8.85
CA GLN A 69 -7.19 25.40 -8.12
C GLN A 69 -6.74 24.81 -6.77
N CYS A 70 -5.47 24.50 -6.65
CA CYS A 70 -4.87 23.99 -5.42
C CYS A 70 -4.01 25.08 -4.75
N SER A 71 -4.14 25.23 -3.43
CA SER A 71 -3.23 26.00 -2.60
C SER A 71 -2.26 25.06 -1.88
N TRP A 72 -0.99 25.42 -1.82
CA TRP A 72 0.02 24.73 -1.03
C TRP A 72 0.78 25.75 -0.18
N GLU A 73 1.26 25.30 0.97
CA GLU A 73 2.02 26.12 1.92
C GLU A 73 3.22 25.30 2.40
N ILE A 74 4.38 25.95 2.54
CA ILE A 74 5.56 25.32 3.14
C ILE A 74 5.40 25.38 4.65
N ILE A 75 5.62 24.23 5.29
CA ILE A 75 5.61 24.09 6.74
C ILE A 75 6.95 23.56 7.23
N GLU A 76 7.34 23.94 8.44
CA GLU A 76 8.64 23.54 8.99
C GLU A 76 8.55 23.14 10.47
N SER A 77 9.45 22.25 10.89
CA SER A 77 9.61 21.91 12.30
C SER A 77 10.49 22.95 12.97
N ILE A 78 9.88 23.87 13.72
CA ILE A 78 10.56 24.93 14.46
C ILE A 78 10.90 24.42 15.87
N PRO A 79 12.18 24.32 16.26
CA PRO A 79 12.54 23.90 17.61
C PRO A 79 12.12 24.95 18.65
N SER A 80 11.82 24.47 19.85
CA SER A 80 11.54 25.36 20.98
C SER A 80 12.75 26.26 21.27
N GLU A 81 12.50 27.51 21.65
CA GLU A 81 13.54 28.47 22.08
C GLU A 81 14.51 28.94 20.96
N MET A 82 14.21 28.64 19.69
CA MET A 82 14.95 29.20 18.56
C MET A 82 14.36 30.55 18.14
N ASN A 83 15.18 31.59 18.20
CA ASN A 83 14.84 32.92 17.70
C ASN A 83 15.46 33.12 16.31
N TYR A 84 14.62 33.29 15.30
CA TYR A 84 15.07 33.69 13.97
C TYR A 84 15.48 35.17 13.97
N THR A 85 16.50 35.50 13.17
CA THR A 85 16.91 36.89 12.99
C THR A 85 15.82 37.69 12.28
N ILE A 86 15.76 38.99 12.58
CA ILE A 86 14.81 39.91 11.94
C ILE A 86 15.03 39.87 10.42
N GLY A 87 13.96 39.60 9.66
CA GLY A 87 14.00 39.48 8.20
C GLY A 87 14.16 38.04 7.67
N SER A 88 14.29 37.04 8.55
CA SER A 88 14.26 35.63 8.15
C SER A 88 12.88 35.23 7.60
N PRO A 89 12.81 34.35 6.57
CA PRO A 89 11.55 33.75 6.16
C PRO A 89 10.90 33.02 7.35
N GLN A 90 9.63 33.31 7.62
CA GLN A 90 8.85 32.62 8.64
C GLN A 90 7.83 31.71 7.95
N HIS A 91 8.00 30.41 8.10
CA HIS A 91 7.03 29.44 7.61
C HIS A 91 6.07 29.04 8.74
N LYS A 92 4.90 28.53 8.37
CA LYS A 92 3.98 27.96 9.35
C LYS A 92 4.64 26.73 10.00
N SER A 93 4.56 26.62 11.32
CA SER A 93 5.13 25.45 11.99
C SER A 93 4.33 24.19 11.67
N THR A 94 5.00 23.04 11.62
CA THR A 94 4.36 21.72 11.50
C THR A 94 3.26 21.56 12.56
N TYR A 95 3.52 21.99 13.79
CA TYR A 95 2.53 21.99 14.88
C TYR A 95 1.28 22.80 14.53
N ASN A 96 1.43 24.04 14.07
CA ASN A 96 0.29 24.90 13.72
C ASN A 96 -0.52 24.31 12.56
N ALA A 97 0.14 23.75 11.55
CA ALA A 97 -0.52 23.09 10.43
C ALA A 97 -1.38 21.90 10.89
N TRP A 98 -0.86 21.05 11.79
CA TRP A 98 -1.62 19.95 12.38
C TRP A 98 -2.85 20.45 13.12
N VAL A 99 -2.69 21.44 14.02
CA VAL A 99 -3.79 21.99 14.81
C VAL A 99 -4.87 22.60 13.92
N GLU A 100 -4.48 23.36 12.90
CA GLU A 100 -5.42 23.98 11.96
C GLU A 100 -6.21 22.94 11.17
N LEU A 101 -5.52 21.98 10.55
CA LEU A 101 -6.16 20.90 9.78
C LEU A 101 -7.14 20.08 10.64
N LEU A 102 -6.75 19.76 11.88
CA LEU A 102 -7.60 19.03 12.82
C LEU A 102 -8.80 19.85 13.28
N LYS A 103 -8.70 21.18 13.36
CA LYS A 103 -9.82 22.07 13.71
C LYS A 103 -10.83 22.20 12.58
N VAL A 104 -10.38 22.34 11.35
CA VAL A 104 -11.26 22.55 10.18
C VAL A 104 -11.84 21.26 9.62
N ALA A 105 -11.28 20.10 9.97
CA ALA A 105 -11.80 18.82 9.51
C ALA A 105 -13.23 18.56 10.01
N ASN A 106 -14.11 18.19 9.07
CA ASN A 106 -15.55 17.98 9.32
C ASN A 106 -16.04 16.55 9.05
N LYS A 107 -15.28 15.72 8.33
CA LYS A 107 -15.72 14.37 7.91
C LYS A 107 -14.77 13.27 8.34
N THR A 108 -13.55 13.33 7.83
CA THR A 108 -12.53 12.30 8.04
C THR A 108 -11.17 12.93 8.23
N VAL A 109 -10.34 12.31 9.07
CA VAL A 109 -8.92 12.61 9.21
C VAL A 109 -8.16 11.31 9.08
N ASP A 110 -7.35 11.22 8.03
CA ASP A 110 -6.54 10.04 7.74
C ASP A 110 -5.07 10.37 7.98
N ILE A 111 -4.48 9.68 8.92
CA ILE A 111 -3.10 9.90 9.35
C ILE A 111 -2.31 8.66 9.01
N THR A 112 -1.15 8.87 8.43
CA THR A 112 -0.25 7.80 8.07
C THR A 112 1.14 8.14 8.58
N ALA A 113 1.70 7.30 9.45
CA ALA A 113 2.96 7.59 10.11
C ALA A 113 3.82 6.32 10.27
N VAL A 114 5.13 6.47 10.09
CA VAL A 114 6.08 5.38 10.33
C VAL A 114 6.27 5.13 11.84
N TYR A 115 6.32 6.21 12.61
CA TYR A 115 6.42 6.22 14.07
C TYR A 115 5.24 7.00 14.65
N TRP A 116 4.67 6.51 15.75
CA TRP A 116 3.52 7.13 16.41
C TRP A 116 3.69 7.05 17.93
N ASN A 117 4.35 8.05 18.50
CA ASN A 117 4.66 8.20 19.93
C ASN A 117 4.39 9.65 20.37
N ILE A 118 3.22 10.17 20.01
CA ILE A 118 2.90 11.58 20.13
C ILE A 118 2.45 11.96 21.55
N ARG A 119 2.01 10.97 22.34
CA ARG A 119 1.79 11.18 23.78
C ARG A 119 3.09 11.02 24.52
N ASP A 120 3.44 12.04 25.27
CA ASP A 120 4.54 11.96 26.19
C ASP A 120 4.10 11.38 27.53
N LYS A 121 4.70 10.26 27.93
CA LYS A 121 4.48 9.64 29.25
C LYS A 121 5.43 10.17 30.32
N MET A 122 6.52 10.81 29.90
CA MET A 122 7.62 11.27 30.76
C MET A 122 7.54 12.77 31.05
N ASP A 123 6.54 13.47 30.49
CA ASP A 123 6.24 14.89 30.70
C ASP A 123 7.45 15.82 30.47
N TYR A 124 8.19 15.57 29.39
CA TYR A 124 9.21 16.46 28.88
C TYR A 124 8.59 17.80 28.49
N LYS A 125 9.15 18.90 29.00
CA LYS A 125 8.66 20.26 28.72
C LYS A 125 8.55 20.60 27.22
N THR A 126 9.34 19.96 26.37
CA THR A 126 9.37 20.19 24.92
C THR A 126 8.36 19.36 24.14
N SER A 127 7.67 18.40 24.77
CA SER A 127 6.73 17.49 24.10
C SER A 127 5.30 18.03 24.02
N TRP A 128 5.02 19.18 24.67
CA TRP A 128 3.67 19.75 24.80
C TRP A 128 2.94 19.90 23.45
N GLN A 129 3.68 20.18 22.37
CA GLN A 129 3.13 20.30 21.01
C GLN A 129 2.53 18.98 20.52
N GLY A 130 3.21 17.86 20.78
CA GLY A 130 2.70 16.52 20.46
C GLY A 130 1.45 16.19 21.27
N SER A 131 1.50 16.43 22.59
CA SER A 131 0.37 16.20 23.49
C SER A 131 -0.86 17.03 23.10
N GLU A 132 -0.68 18.28 22.68
CA GLU A 132 -1.78 19.12 22.21
C GLU A 132 -2.32 18.66 20.85
N VAL A 133 -1.47 18.23 19.91
CA VAL A 133 -1.94 17.62 18.64
C VAL A 133 -2.77 16.37 18.93
N PHE A 134 -2.35 15.52 19.87
CA PHE A 134 -3.12 14.36 20.29
C PHE A 134 -4.51 14.75 20.81
N LYS A 135 -4.58 15.77 21.68
CA LYS A 135 -5.83 16.32 22.19
C LYS A 135 -6.73 16.87 21.08
N GLN A 136 -6.15 17.51 20.06
CA GLN A 136 -6.92 17.98 18.90
C GLN A 136 -7.49 16.84 18.06
N ILE A 137 -6.79 15.70 17.95
CA ILE A 137 -7.33 14.49 17.32
C ILE A 137 -8.54 13.98 18.12
N GLU A 138 -8.45 13.97 19.45
CA GLU A 138 -9.58 13.59 20.31
C GLU A 138 -10.75 14.55 20.14
N ASN A 139 -10.50 15.86 20.15
CA ASN A 139 -11.53 16.87 19.93
C ASN A 139 -12.19 16.71 18.56
N ALA A 140 -11.43 16.41 17.50
CA ALA A 140 -11.99 16.16 16.18
C ALA A 140 -12.94 14.96 16.20
N ALA A 141 -12.57 13.87 16.85
CA ALA A 141 -13.47 12.72 16.98
C ALA A 141 -14.71 13.01 17.83
N LEU A 142 -14.58 13.81 18.90
CA LEU A 142 -15.74 14.26 19.68
C LEU A 142 -16.72 15.10 18.85
N ARG A 143 -16.24 15.80 17.81
CA ARG A 143 -17.09 16.49 16.83
C ARG A 143 -17.73 15.55 15.80
N GLY A 144 -17.50 14.24 15.88
CA GLY A 144 -18.01 13.25 14.93
C GLY A 144 -17.11 13.04 13.70
N VAL A 145 -15.89 13.59 13.68
CA VAL A 145 -14.93 13.35 12.60
C VAL A 145 -14.37 11.94 12.72
N LYS A 146 -14.45 11.16 11.64
CA LYS A 146 -13.88 9.80 11.63
C LYS A 146 -12.37 9.87 11.50
N ILE A 147 -11.66 9.41 12.52
CA ILE A 147 -10.19 9.35 12.50
C ILE A 147 -9.75 7.94 12.08
N ARG A 148 -8.82 7.87 11.15
CA ARG A 148 -8.11 6.65 10.74
C ARG A 148 -6.63 6.90 10.85
N ILE A 149 -5.93 6.06 11.60
CA ILE A 149 -4.48 6.12 11.69
C ILE A 149 -3.91 4.80 11.16
N ALA A 150 -2.94 4.93 10.26
CA ALA A 150 -2.17 3.83 9.70
C ALA A 150 -0.73 3.94 10.19
N GLN A 151 -0.26 2.91 10.91
CA GLN A 151 1.11 2.85 11.41
C GLN A 151 1.75 1.47 11.19
N ASN A 152 3.07 1.43 11.31
CA ASN A 152 3.81 0.17 11.22
C ASN A 152 3.50 -0.76 12.40
N SER A 153 3.62 -2.07 12.24
CA SER A 153 3.40 -2.99 13.38
C SER A 153 4.40 -2.74 14.50
N ALA A 154 4.01 -3.14 15.71
CA ALA A 154 4.90 -3.19 16.87
C ALA A 154 6.24 -3.86 16.51
N GLY A 155 7.34 -3.35 17.05
CA GLY A 155 8.68 -3.87 16.81
C GLY A 155 9.73 -2.77 16.81
N GLN A 156 10.55 -2.71 15.75
CA GLN A 156 11.62 -1.71 15.61
C GLN A 156 11.14 -0.25 15.67
N PHE A 157 9.85 -0.01 15.37
CA PHE A 157 9.28 1.33 15.24
C PHE A 157 8.53 1.81 16.49
N GLY A 158 8.71 1.10 17.61
CA GLY A 158 8.14 1.45 18.90
C GLY A 158 6.86 0.70 19.27
N PRO A 159 6.36 0.92 20.49
CA PRO A 159 5.13 0.29 21.00
C PRO A 159 3.88 0.89 20.35
N LEU A 160 2.76 0.16 20.44
CA LEU A 160 1.45 0.56 19.86
C LEU A 160 0.54 1.26 20.89
N ASP A 161 1.09 1.75 22.00
CA ASP A 161 0.30 2.17 23.17
C ASP A 161 -0.66 3.34 22.89
N ASP A 162 -0.24 4.29 22.04
CA ASP A 162 -1.04 5.44 21.62
C ASP A 162 -2.20 5.01 20.73
N LEU A 163 -1.93 4.03 19.89
CA LEU A 163 -2.92 3.36 19.09
C LEU A 163 -3.93 2.62 19.99
N GLU A 164 -3.46 1.78 20.92
CA GLU A 164 -4.34 1.00 21.79
C GLU A 164 -5.26 1.91 22.61
N PHE A 165 -4.74 3.04 23.09
CA PHE A 165 -5.53 4.03 23.81
C PHE A 165 -6.64 4.64 22.94
N LEU A 166 -6.35 4.98 21.69
CA LEU A 166 -7.35 5.48 20.75
C LEU A 166 -8.36 4.38 20.38
N GLN A 167 -7.92 3.14 20.18
CA GLN A 167 -8.83 2.01 19.95
C GLN A 167 -9.82 1.81 21.10
N LYS A 168 -9.35 1.90 22.35
CA LYS A 168 -10.23 1.83 23.55
C LYS A 168 -11.30 2.91 23.57
N LYS A 169 -11.04 4.06 22.93
CA LYS A 169 -12.02 5.15 22.80
C LYS A 169 -12.92 5.05 21.55
N GLY A 170 -12.85 3.95 20.79
CA GLY A 170 -13.74 3.67 19.66
C GLY A 170 -13.26 4.20 18.29
N PHE A 171 -11.99 4.55 18.16
CA PHE A 171 -11.41 5.05 16.91
C PHE A 171 -11.04 3.90 15.96
N SER A 172 -11.21 4.08 14.64
CA SER A 172 -10.87 3.06 13.64
C SER A 172 -9.38 3.08 13.28
N PHE A 173 -8.72 1.94 13.33
CA PHE A 173 -7.26 1.86 13.16
C PHE A 173 -6.81 0.66 12.34
N CYS A 174 -5.76 0.84 11.51
CA CYS A 174 -5.10 -0.24 10.80
C CYS A 174 -3.58 -0.26 11.08
N SER A 175 -3.08 -1.36 11.63
CA SER A 175 -1.64 -1.61 11.76
C SER A 175 -1.18 -2.56 10.64
N ASN A 176 -0.06 -2.26 10.00
CA ASN A 176 0.51 -3.12 8.94
C ASN A 176 1.98 -3.42 9.22
N SER A 177 2.37 -4.70 9.20
CA SER A 177 3.73 -5.16 9.53
C SER A 177 4.81 -4.86 8.49
N LYS A 178 4.43 -4.32 7.34
CA LYS A 178 5.34 -3.97 6.25
C LYS A 178 5.05 -2.58 5.68
N PHE A 179 4.55 -1.66 6.52
CA PHE A 179 4.18 -0.31 6.07
C PHE A 179 5.32 0.40 5.30
N TYR A 180 6.55 0.32 5.81
CA TYR A 180 7.74 0.86 5.16
C TYR A 180 8.05 0.20 3.80
N LYS A 181 7.82 -1.12 3.62
CA LYS A 181 8.08 -1.79 2.33
C LYS A 181 7.10 -1.39 1.24
N THR A 182 5.92 -0.87 1.61
CA THR A 182 4.91 -0.40 0.67
C THR A 182 5.15 1.05 0.27
N PHE A 183 5.62 1.89 1.20
CA PHE A 183 5.89 3.32 0.94
C PHE A 183 7.16 3.53 0.08
N TRP A 184 8.24 2.79 0.37
CA TRP A 184 9.49 2.85 -0.42
C TRP A 184 9.44 2.09 -1.74
N LYS A 185 8.31 1.45 -2.08
CA LYS A 185 8.09 0.84 -3.40
C LYS A 185 7.57 1.86 -4.43
N TRP A 186 7.20 3.06 -3.98
CA TRP A 186 7.21 4.25 -4.83
C TRP A 186 8.66 4.68 -5.02
N ASN A 187 9.39 3.91 -5.83
CA ASN A 187 10.65 4.40 -6.37
C ASN A 187 10.34 5.68 -7.13
N PHE A 188 11.11 6.72 -6.84
CA PHE A 188 11.43 7.76 -7.81
C PHE A 188 11.73 7.06 -9.14
N ALA A 189 10.82 7.24 -10.10
CA ALA A 189 11.06 7.11 -11.52
C ALA A 189 10.79 8.50 -12.11
#